data_AF-A0A9X4IL61-F1
#
_entry.id   AF-A0A9X4IL61-F1
#
_cell.length_a   1.000
_cell.length_b   1.000
_cell.length_c   1.000
_cell.angle_alpha   90.00
_cell.angle_beta   90.00
_cell.angle_gamma   90.00
#
_symmetry.space_group_name_H-M   'P 1'
#
loop_
_entity.id
_entity.type
_entity.pdbx_description
1 polymer ?
#
loop_
_entity_poly.entity_id
_entity_poly.type
_entity_poly.pdbx_seq_one_letter_code
_entity_poly.pdbx_strand_id
1 'polypeptide(L)'
;MAKPKKIELIETAQLDSWLGSTGFLFPSNELELDRFNKLYEDYDYKLDDKSINPIAVINNTFYRKPKVITMFEEDVVEEIETLRMVARKGKKELPQHIIDKMRKKHNQDSSDSE
;
A
#
# COMPACT_ATOMS: atom_id res chain seq x y z
N MET A 1 -20.34 42.32 -10.91
CA MET A 1 -19.72 41.55 -9.80
C MET A 1 -20.71 40.48 -9.38
N ALA A 2 -20.39 39.20 -9.56
CA ALA A 2 -21.26 38.10 -9.16
C ALA A 2 -21.35 38.06 -7.62
N LYS A 3 -22.56 38.15 -7.07
CA LYS A 3 -22.78 38.08 -5.62
C LYS A 3 -22.38 36.67 -5.15
N PRO A 4 -21.60 36.52 -4.06
CA PRO A 4 -21.31 35.20 -3.52
C PRO A 4 -22.64 34.55 -3.11
N LYS A 5 -22.98 33.43 -3.74
CA LYS A 5 -24.13 32.63 -3.31
C LYS A 5 -23.83 32.16 -1.89
N LYS A 6 -24.66 32.55 -0.92
CA LYS A 6 -24.60 31.99 0.43
C LYS A 6 -24.83 30.49 0.30
N ILE A 7 -23.81 29.70 0.60
CA ILE A 7 -23.97 28.27 0.80
C ILE A 7 -24.72 28.17 2.13
N GLU A 8 -25.98 27.76 2.08
CA GLU A 8 -26.77 27.49 3.28
C GLU A 8 -26.04 26.44 4.14
N LEU A 9 -26.25 26.47 5.45
CA LEU A 9 -25.65 25.49 6.36
C LEU A 9 -26.00 24.09 5.84
N ILE A 10 -24.99 23.30 5.51
CA ILE A 10 -25.20 21.90 5.15
C ILE A 10 -25.60 21.18 6.43
N GLU A 11 -26.86 20.76 6.51
CA GLU A 11 -27.33 19.93 7.62
C GLU A 11 -26.62 18.57 7.56
N THR A 12 -26.15 18.07 8.71
CA THR A 12 -25.41 16.81 8.80
C THR A 12 -26.23 15.63 8.29
N ALA A 13 -27.56 15.69 8.40
CA ALA A 13 -28.48 14.67 7.88
C ALA A 13 -28.50 14.57 6.35
N GLN A 14 -28.10 15.63 5.64
CA GLN A 14 -28.07 15.67 4.18
C GLN A 14 -26.67 15.42 3.62
N LEU A 15 -25.67 15.29 4.49
CA LEU A 15 -24.26 15.19 4.11
C LEU A 15 -24.01 14.01 3.18
N ASP A 16 -24.61 12.86 3.46
CA ASP A 16 -24.49 11.66 2.62
C ASP A 16 -25.03 11.91 1.20
N SER A 17 -26.13 12.66 1.08
CA SER A 17 -26.71 12.99 -0.22
C SER A 17 -25.82 13.95 -1.01
N TRP A 18 -25.17 14.89 -0.33
CA TRP A 18 -24.17 15.77 -0.94
C TRP A 18 -22.92 15.00 -1.37
N LEU A 19 -22.42 14.07 -0.56
CA LEU A 19 -21.28 13.22 -0.89
C LEU A 19 -21.60 12.29 -2.07
N GLY A 20 -22.81 11.75 -2.14
CA GLY A 20 -23.30 10.96 -3.28
C GLY A 20 -23.39 11.80 -4.55
N SER A 21 -23.98 13.00 -4.46
CA SER A 21 -24.12 13.92 -5.59
C SER A 21 -22.78 14.42 -6.15
N THR A 22 -21.74 14.46 -5.32
CA THR A 22 -20.39 14.92 -5.70
C THR A 22 -19.44 13.77 -6.04
N GLY A 23 -19.88 12.52 -5.95
CA GLY A 23 -19.08 11.35 -6.31
C GLY A 23 -18.07 10.89 -5.27
N PHE A 24 -18.07 11.44 -4.04
CA PHE A 24 -17.31 10.87 -2.91
C PHE A 24 -17.91 9.56 -2.43
N LEU A 25 -19.24 9.44 -2.53
CA LEU A 25 -19.99 8.21 -2.36
C LEU A 25 -20.71 7.87 -3.67
N PHE A 26 -21.16 6.62 -3.79
CA PHE A 26 -22.00 6.23 -4.92
C PHE A 26 -23.38 6.88 -4.79
N PRO A 27 -23.93 7.50 -5.85
CA PRO A 27 -25.30 8.02 -5.86
C PRO A 27 -26.28 6.91 -5.53
N SER A 28 -27.11 7.12 -4.50
CA SER A 28 -28.10 6.14 -4.06
C SER A 28 -29.52 6.46 -4.55
N ASN A 29 -29.72 7.67 -5.08
CA ASN A 29 -31.01 8.15 -5.57
C ASN A 29 -30.86 8.82 -6.95
N GLU A 30 -31.93 8.83 -7.75
CA GLU A 30 -31.91 9.41 -9.11
C GLU A 30 -31.54 10.89 -9.11
N LEU A 31 -31.97 11.61 -8.08
CA LEU A 31 -31.69 13.03 -7.92
C LEU A 31 -30.20 13.32 -7.63
N GLU A 32 -29.51 12.42 -6.94
CA GLU A 32 -28.06 12.51 -6.72
C GLU A 32 -27.30 12.19 -8.00
N LEU A 33 -27.78 11.21 -8.76
CA LEU A 33 -27.19 10.83 -10.04
C LEU A 33 -27.30 11.95 -11.07
N ASP A 34 -28.45 12.62 -11.15
CA ASP A 34 -28.65 13.75 -12.07
C ASP A 34 -27.73 14.94 -11.70
N ARG A 35 -27.57 15.21 -10.40
CA ARG A 35 -26.60 16.21 -9.91
C ARG A 35 -25.17 15.84 -10.25
N PHE A 36 -24.79 14.58 -10.05
CA PHE A 36 -23.47 14.08 -10.39
C PHE A 36 -23.18 14.25 -11.89
N ASN A 37 -24.10 13.81 -12.76
CA ASN A 37 -23.96 13.93 -14.20
C ASN A 37 -23.79 15.40 -14.63
N LYS A 38 -24.55 16.31 -14.02
CA LYS A 38 -24.41 17.75 -14.28
C LYS A 38 -23.09 18.32 -13.77
N LEU A 39 -22.57 17.84 -12.64
CA LEU A 39 -21.31 18.32 -12.08
C LEU A 39 -20.10 17.89 -12.93
N TYR A 40 -20.19 16.73 -13.56
CA TYR A 40 -19.14 16.13 -14.37
C TYR A 40 -19.44 16.13 -15.88
N GLU A 41 -20.39 16.96 -16.35
CA GLU A 41 -20.79 17.03 -17.77
C GLU A 41 -19.62 17.40 -18.69
N ASP A 42 -18.82 18.39 -18.28
CA ASP A 42 -17.64 18.86 -19.01
C ASP A 42 -16.34 18.14 -18.60
N TYR A 43 -16.44 17.11 -17.75
CA TYR A 43 -15.25 16.42 -17.27
C TYR A 43 -14.76 15.45 -18.34
N ASP A 44 -13.62 15.78 -18.95
CA ASP A 44 -12.91 14.89 -19.85
C ASP A 44 -12.34 13.72 -19.04
N TYR A 45 -13.12 12.63 -18.98
CA TYR A 45 -12.69 11.40 -18.36
C TYR A 45 -11.41 10.93 -19.08
N LYS A 46 -10.26 11.12 -18.43
CA LYS A 46 -8.97 10.49 -18.81
C LYS A 46 -9.00 8.99 -18.55
N LEU A 47 -10.11 8.34 -18.90
CA LEU A 47 -10.20 6.91 -19.02
C LEU A 47 -9.27 6.56 -20.19
N ASP A 48 -8.06 6.10 -19.88
CA ASP A 48 -7.33 5.31 -20.85
C ASP A 48 -8.30 4.24 -21.36
N ASP A 49 -8.51 4.10 -22.67
CA ASP A 49 -9.40 3.12 -23.36
C ASP A 49 -9.01 1.63 -23.11
N LYS A 50 -8.66 1.31 -21.87
CA LYS A 50 -8.27 0.01 -21.37
C LYS A 50 -9.53 -0.75 -21.01
N SER A 51 -10.11 -1.41 -22.00
CA SER A 51 -11.14 -2.41 -21.75
C SER A 51 -10.52 -3.66 -21.14
N ILE A 52 -11.09 -4.15 -20.04
CA ILE A 52 -10.71 -5.43 -19.43
C ILE A 52 -11.72 -6.46 -19.93
N ASN A 53 -11.24 -7.50 -20.60
CA ASN A 53 -12.09 -8.63 -21.00
C ASN A 53 -12.27 -9.57 -19.79
N PRO A 54 -13.49 -9.71 -19.22
CA PRO A 54 -13.71 -10.54 -18.03
C PRO A 54 -13.37 -12.01 -18.26
N ILE A 55 -13.61 -12.50 -19.48
CA ILE A 55 -13.34 -13.89 -19.87
C ILE A 55 -11.83 -14.15 -19.88
N ALA A 56 -11.02 -13.16 -20.28
CA ALA A 56 -9.57 -13.29 -20.27
C ALA A 56 -8.99 -13.36 -18.85
N VAL A 57 -9.64 -12.71 -17.88
CA VAL A 57 -9.30 -12.80 -16.44
C VAL A 57 -9.64 -14.18 -15.90
N ILE A 58 -10.85 -14.69 -16.18
CA ILE A 58 -11.30 -16.01 -15.74
C ILE A 58 -10.40 -17.12 -16.32
N ASN A 59 -10.03 -17.00 -17.59
CA ASN A 59 -9.18 -17.97 -18.27
C ASN A 59 -7.68 -17.78 -17.99
N ASN A 60 -7.30 -16.86 -17.10
CA ASN A 60 -5.92 -16.54 -16.73
C ASN A 60 -5.01 -16.23 -17.94
N THR A 61 -5.59 -15.71 -19.01
CA THR A 61 -4.88 -15.30 -20.25
C THR A 61 -4.54 -13.82 -20.24
N PHE A 62 -5.05 -13.07 -19.26
CA PHE A 62 -4.78 -11.65 -19.09
C PHE A 62 -3.36 -11.42 -18.55
N TYR A 63 -2.41 -11.21 -19.46
CA TYR A 63 -1.03 -10.87 -19.11
C TYR A 63 -0.87 -9.37 -18.87
N ARG A 64 -0.88 -8.94 -17.61
CA ARG A 64 -0.49 -7.58 -17.23
C ARG A 64 0.97 -7.59 -16.79
N LYS A 65 1.82 -6.82 -17.48
CA LYS A 65 3.19 -6.59 -16.99
C LYS A 65 3.10 -5.95 -15.59
N PRO A 66 3.64 -6.59 -14.54
CA PRO A 66 3.64 -6.00 -13.23
C PRO A 66 4.47 -4.71 -13.29
N LYS A 67 3.88 -3.60 -12.84
CA LYS A 67 4.64 -2.36 -12.64
C LYS A 67 5.45 -2.56 -11.37
N VAL A 68 6.73 -2.91 -11.53
CA VAL A 68 7.67 -2.95 -10.41
C VAL A 68 7.93 -1.51 -10.02
N ILE A 69 7.45 -1.12 -8.85
CA ILE A 69 7.80 0.16 -8.23
C ILE A 69 8.98 -0.15 -7.33
N THR A 70 10.17 0.25 -7.76
CA THR A 70 11.38 0.13 -6.94
C THR A 70 11.31 1.19 -5.84
N MET A 71 10.99 0.77 -4.63
CA MET A 71 11.02 1.64 -3.46
C MET A 71 12.43 1.59 -2.87
N PHE A 72 13.10 2.75 -2.83
CA PHE A 72 14.30 3.03 -2.05
C PHE A 72 15.45 2.02 -2.22
N GLU A 73 15.97 1.88 -3.45
CA GLU A 73 17.12 1.00 -3.70
C GLU A 73 18.39 1.45 -2.95
N GLU A 74 18.58 2.75 -2.75
CA GLU A 74 19.76 3.31 -2.09
C GLU A 74 19.79 2.98 -0.58
N ASP A 75 18.67 3.19 0.13
CA ASP A 75 18.57 2.94 1.58
C ASP A 75 18.77 1.46 1.94
N VAL A 76 18.25 0.55 1.10
CA VAL A 76 18.34 -0.90 1.33
C VAL A 76 19.77 -1.40 1.18
N VAL A 77 20.55 -0.86 0.24
CA VAL A 77 21.95 -1.25 0.05
C VAL A 77 22.80 -0.81 1.25
N GLU A 78 22.60 0.41 1.74
CA GLU A 78 23.30 0.90 2.94
C GLU A 78 22.94 0.08 4.19
N GLU A 79 21.65 -0.23 4.40
CA GLU A 79 21.20 -1.05 5.53
C GLU A 79 21.79 -2.48 5.45
N ILE A 80 21.81 -3.09 4.27
CA ILE A 80 22.46 -4.40 4.05
C ILE A 80 23.96 -4.35 4.34
N GLU A 81 24.67 -3.29 3.96
CA GLU A 81 26.10 -3.15 4.25
C GLU A 81 26.39 -3.01 5.75
N THR A 82 25.57 -2.25 6.48
CA THR A 82 25.70 -2.13 7.94
C THR A 82 25.51 -3.49 8.62
N LEU A 83 24.47 -4.24 8.26
CA LEU A 83 24.19 -5.58 8.79
C LEU A 83 25.30 -6.58 8.42
N ARG A 84 25.84 -6.50 7.20
CA ARG A 84 26.95 -7.34 6.72
C ARG A 84 28.25 -7.09 7.48
N MET A 85 28.53 -5.85 7.89
CA MET A 85 29.68 -5.52 8.73
C MET A 85 29.57 -6.12 10.13
N VAL A 86 28.37 -6.15 10.72
CA VAL A 86 28.12 -6.75 12.04
C VAL A 86 28.35 -8.27 11.99
N ALA A 87 27.83 -8.96 10.97
CA ALA A 87 28.04 -10.39 10.77
C ALA A 87 29.51 -10.76 10.46
N ARG A 88 30.23 -9.91 9.72
CA ARG A 88 31.67 -10.09 9.44
C ARG A 88 32.55 -9.83 10.67
N LYS A 89 32.20 -8.86 11.53
CA LYS A 89 32.91 -8.66 12.81
C LYS A 89 32.78 -9.85 13.75
N GLY A 90 31.74 -10.69 13.60
CA GLY A 90 31.63 -12.00 14.27
C GLY A 90 32.57 -13.09 13.75
N LYS A 91 33.28 -12.87 12.63
CA LYS A 91 34.23 -13.81 12.01
C LYS A 91 35.70 -13.41 12.12
N LYS A 92 36.03 -12.26 12.71
CA LYS A 92 37.43 -11.98 13.08
C LYS A 92 37.75 -12.83 14.30
N GLU A 93 38.47 -13.93 14.06
CA GLU A 93 39.10 -14.85 15.03
C GLU A 93 38.63 -14.61 16.47
N LEU A 94 37.44 -15.12 16.78
CA LEU A 94 36.98 -15.19 18.16
C LEU A 94 38.08 -15.91 18.95
N PRO A 95 38.61 -15.32 20.03
CA PRO A 95 39.63 -15.97 20.84
C PRO A 95 39.17 -17.38 21.21
N GLN A 96 40.07 -18.36 21.12
CA GLN A 96 39.72 -19.78 21.26
C GLN A 96 38.96 -20.09 22.55
N HIS A 97 39.28 -19.38 23.64
CA HIS A 97 38.58 -19.49 24.92
C HIS A 97 37.09 -19.09 24.89
N ILE A 98 36.65 -18.24 23.95
CA ILE A 98 35.25 -17.87 23.75
C ILE A 98 34.52 -18.96 22.96
N ILE A 99 35.17 -19.53 21.94
CA ILE A 99 34.66 -20.66 21.16
C ILE A 99 34.45 -21.87 22.06
N ASP A 100 35.43 -22.15 22.93
CA ASP A 100 35.35 -23.24 23.91
C ASP A 100 34.22 -23.02 24.93
N LYS A 101 33.99 -21.77 25.38
CA LYS A 101 32.85 -21.43 26.24
C LYS A 101 31.51 -21.62 25.56
N MET A 102 31.36 -21.20 24.30
CA MET A 102 30.13 -21.40 23.52
C MET A 102 29.83 -22.89 23.34
N ARG A 103 30.84 -23.68 22.98
CA ARG A 103 30.72 -25.13 22.81
C ARG A 103 30.37 -25.84 24.11
N LYS A 104 30.97 -25.42 25.23
CA LYS A 104 30.68 -25.98 26.55
C LYS A 104 29.26 -25.70 27.01
N LYS A 105 28.74 -24.50 26.80
CA LYS A 105 27.34 -24.17 27.11
C LYS A 105 26.35 -24.95 26.25
N HIS A 106 26.60 -25.00 24.94
CA HIS A 106 25.76 -25.74 24.00
C HIS A 106 25.70 -27.25 24.28
N ASN A 107 26.78 -27.82 24.85
CA ASN A 107 26.83 -29.23 25.26
C ASN A 107 26.33 -29.48 26.69
N GLN A 108 26.17 -28.44 27.51
CA GLN A 108 25.66 -28.56 28.88
C GLN A 108 24.13 -28.45 28.93
N ASP A 109 23.50 -27.75 27.98
CA ASP A 109 22.05 -27.59 27.91
C ASP A 109 21.33 -28.81 27.27
N SER A 110 22.04 -29.91 26.99
CA SER A 110 21.42 -31.18 26.55
C SER A 110 21.16 -32.16 27.69
N SER A 111 21.21 -31.73 28.95
CA SER A 111 20.65 -32.47 30.08
C SER A 111 19.40 -31.76 30.60
N ASP A 112 18.41 -31.60 29.72
CA ASP A 112 17.03 -31.60 30.19
C ASP A 112 16.73 -33.08 30.50
N SER A 113 16.93 -33.42 31.77
CA SER A 113 16.60 -34.71 32.35
C SER A 113 15.11 -34.98 32.17
N GLU A 114 14.79 -36.09 31.48
CA GLU A 114 13.52 -36.82 31.67
C GLU A 114 13.30 -37.18 33.15
#